data_AF-A0A958RTJ4-F1
#
_entry.id   AF-A0A958RTJ4-F1
#
_cell.length_a   1.000
_cell.length_b   1.000
_cell.length_c   1.000
_cell.angle_alpha   90.00
_cell.angle_beta   90.00
_cell.angle_gamma   90.00
#
_symmetry.space_group_name_H-M   'P 1'
#
loop_
_entity.id
_entity.type
_entity.pdbx_description
1 polymer ?
#
loop_
_entity_poly.entity_id
_entity_poly.type
_entity_poly.pdbx_seq_one_letter_code
_entity_poly.pdbx_strand_id
1 'polypeptide(L)'
;MKIISVLLGITSFVLISSGARAAEQDPSLDFYLHSVEVKDDVDVPELDTFSFDANCVENSAVFSIEGLSEIPIDEIINIGTKVWTLIEKNRPVVSSQLASASAMPAGIKCWQTLENWSAPKAKSYRYSYKNLFGVTVIDFEFKVVYSYGGQLDGKGKYLTNVQVLPTHVEVAWGYTFNAVAKIQAPINLGNGVNPVAGLESQMTWTIDTVVKHLDQSQPVFVTGNGEITTL
;
A
#
# COMPACT_ATOMS: atom_id res chain seq x y z
N MET A 1 -51.99 -1.93 82.72
CA MET A 1 -51.47 -0.57 82.42
C MET A 1 -49.99 -0.69 82.08
N LYS A 2 -49.50 0.04 81.05
CA LYS A 2 -48.27 -0.14 80.21
C LYS A 2 -48.54 -1.01 78.97
N ILE A 3 -48.74 -0.54 77.72
CA ILE A 3 -48.12 0.46 76.81
C ILE A 3 -46.82 -0.05 76.13
N ILE A 4 -46.96 -0.39 74.82
CA ILE A 4 -46.04 -0.23 73.65
C ILE A 4 -44.76 -1.12 73.70
N SER A 5 -44.36 -1.88 72.66
CA SER A 5 -43.91 -1.43 71.32
C SER A 5 -44.02 -2.50 70.24
N VAL A 6 -44.48 -2.07 69.06
CA VAL A 6 -44.41 -2.77 67.77
C VAL A 6 -43.03 -2.52 67.15
N LEU A 7 -42.35 -3.57 66.67
CA LEU A 7 -41.20 -3.44 65.75
C LEU A 7 -41.55 -4.15 64.44
N LEU A 8 -41.80 -3.37 63.39
CA LEU A 8 -41.76 -3.83 62.00
C LEU A 8 -40.30 -3.97 61.59
N GLY A 9 -39.84 -5.21 61.35
CA GLY A 9 -38.59 -5.47 60.65
C GLY A 9 -38.85 -5.50 59.15
N ILE A 10 -38.48 -4.43 58.45
CA ILE A 10 -38.40 -4.41 56.98
C ILE A 10 -37.04 -4.99 56.61
N THR A 11 -37.03 -6.24 56.13
CA THR A 11 -35.85 -6.85 55.51
C THR A 11 -35.77 -6.37 54.06
N SER A 12 -34.93 -5.36 53.80
CA SER A 12 -34.53 -4.99 52.45
C SER A 12 -33.66 -6.09 51.83
N PHE A 13 -34.24 -6.85 50.90
CA PHE A 13 -33.47 -7.61 49.92
C PHE A 13 -32.91 -6.63 48.89
N VAL A 14 -31.62 -6.30 49.00
CA VAL A 14 -30.90 -5.64 47.92
C VAL A 14 -30.54 -6.71 46.89
N LEU A 15 -31.34 -6.81 45.83
CA LEU A 15 -30.96 -7.53 44.61
C LEU A 15 -29.89 -6.70 43.91
N ILE A 16 -28.62 -7.04 44.14
CA ILE A 16 -27.52 -6.58 43.28
C ILE A 16 -27.68 -7.36 41.97
N SER A 17 -28.36 -6.78 40.99
CA SER A 17 -28.30 -7.29 39.63
C SER A 17 -26.88 -7.03 39.11
N SER A 18 -26.03 -8.05 39.17
CA SER A 18 -24.76 -8.06 38.45
C SER A 18 -25.07 -8.13 36.95
N GLY A 19 -25.43 -6.99 36.37
CA GLY A 19 -25.56 -6.81 34.94
C GLY A 19 -24.19 -6.72 34.27
N ALA A 20 -23.37 -7.75 34.41
CA ALA A 20 -22.30 -7.99 33.46
C ALA A 20 -22.94 -8.63 32.23
N ARG A 21 -23.51 -7.81 31.35
CA ARG A 21 -23.73 -8.25 29.97
C ARG A 21 -22.34 -8.44 29.39
N ALA A 22 -21.88 -9.68 29.29
CA ALA A 22 -20.90 -10.01 28.25
C ALA A 22 -21.53 -9.52 26.95
N ALA A 23 -20.91 -8.54 26.29
CA ALA A 23 -21.33 -8.17 24.95
C ALA A 23 -21.21 -9.44 24.11
N GLU A 24 -22.34 -9.99 23.68
CA GLU A 24 -22.35 -11.13 22.78
C GLU A 24 -21.71 -10.66 21.47
N GLN A 25 -20.46 -11.07 21.26
CA GLN A 25 -19.71 -10.71 20.06
C GLN A 25 -20.36 -11.41 18.88
N ASP A 26 -20.88 -10.64 17.93
CA ASP A 26 -21.47 -11.17 16.70
C ASP A 26 -20.38 -11.88 15.87
N PRO A 27 -20.45 -13.21 15.69
CA PRO A 27 -19.44 -13.97 14.95
C PRO A 27 -19.34 -13.57 13.48
N SER A 28 -20.38 -12.91 12.94
CA SER A 28 -20.39 -12.40 11.57
C SER A 28 -19.54 -11.14 11.39
N LEU A 29 -19.18 -10.46 12.49
CA LEU A 29 -18.36 -9.25 12.53
C LEU A 29 -16.92 -9.49 12.99
N ASP A 30 -16.61 -10.70 13.46
CA ASP A 30 -15.23 -11.16 13.62
C ASP A 30 -14.71 -11.75 12.31
N PHE A 31 -13.40 -11.70 12.09
CA PHE A 31 -12.78 -12.12 10.84
C PHE A 31 -11.32 -12.52 11.03
N TYR A 32 -10.81 -13.33 10.10
CA TYR A 32 -9.42 -13.76 10.07
C TYR A 32 -8.90 -13.82 8.63
N LEU A 33 -7.58 -13.68 8.48
CA LEU A 33 -6.92 -13.86 7.20
C LEU A 33 -7.04 -15.34 6.78
N HIS A 34 -7.67 -15.57 5.63
CA HIS A 34 -7.88 -16.92 5.11
C HIS A 34 -6.78 -17.36 4.14
N SER A 35 -6.43 -16.50 3.19
CA SER A 35 -5.42 -16.82 2.18
C SER A 35 -4.69 -15.57 1.66
N VAL A 36 -3.48 -15.81 1.19
CA VAL A 36 -2.66 -14.86 0.42
C VAL A 36 -2.24 -15.57 -0.86
N GLU A 37 -2.61 -15.01 -2.01
CA GLU A 37 -2.18 -15.49 -3.32
C GLU A 37 -1.20 -14.48 -3.93
N VAL A 38 -0.07 -14.99 -4.45
CA VAL A 38 0.93 -14.17 -5.15
C VAL A 38 1.10 -14.72 -6.56
N LYS A 39 0.99 -13.86 -7.57
CA LYS A 39 1.06 -14.24 -8.98
C LYS A 39 2.02 -13.30 -9.72
N ASP A 40 2.92 -13.87 -10.50
CA ASP A 40 3.69 -13.10 -11.48
C ASP A 40 2.80 -12.89 -12.71
N ASP A 41 2.56 -11.63 -13.06
CA ASP A 41 1.72 -11.29 -14.21
C ASP A 41 2.63 -11.23 -15.45
N VAL A 42 2.57 -12.29 -16.27
CA VAL A 42 3.37 -12.42 -17.50
C VAL A 42 2.86 -11.49 -18.59
N ASP A 43 1.54 -11.25 -18.62
CA ASP A 43 0.88 -10.30 -19.51
C ASP A 43 0.36 -9.14 -18.67
N VAL A 44 1.06 -8.00 -18.71
CA VAL A 44 0.49 -6.73 -18.24
C VAL A 44 -0.60 -6.40 -19.27
N PRO A 45 -1.91 -6.46 -18.93
CA PRO A 45 -2.97 -6.18 -19.90
C PRO A 45 -2.74 -4.80 -20.51
N GLU A 46 -3.11 -4.68 -21.79
CA GLU A 46 -2.83 -3.55 -22.67
C GLU A 46 -2.85 -2.19 -21.96
N LEU A 47 -1.84 -1.40 -22.31
CA LEU A 47 -1.39 -0.09 -21.81
C LEU A 47 -2.47 1.00 -21.65
N ASP A 48 -3.75 0.70 -21.87
CA ASP A 48 -4.86 1.65 -21.86
C ASP A 48 -5.25 2.11 -20.43
N THR A 49 -4.86 1.34 -19.40
CA THR A 49 -5.05 1.73 -17.98
C THR A 49 -3.76 2.21 -17.31
N PHE A 50 -2.60 2.01 -17.95
CA PHE A 50 -1.33 2.56 -17.52
C PHE A 50 -1.15 3.91 -18.17
N SER A 51 -1.71 4.95 -17.56
CA SER A 51 -1.20 6.29 -17.82
C SER A 51 0.22 6.32 -17.27
N PHE A 52 1.20 6.10 -18.15
CA PHE A 52 2.56 6.56 -17.95
C PHE A 52 2.46 8.06 -17.87
N ASP A 53 2.17 8.60 -16.69
CA ASP A 53 1.95 10.01 -16.53
C ASP A 53 3.27 10.70 -16.92
N ALA A 54 3.27 11.27 -18.13
CA ALA A 54 4.42 11.81 -18.82
C ALA A 54 4.81 13.18 -18.23
N ASN A 55 4.72 13.32 -16.91
CA ASN A 55 5.03 14.53 -16.16
C ASN A 55 6.53 14.91 -16.23
N CYS A 56 7.31 14.20 -17.03
CA CYS A 56 8.53 14.69 -17.66
C CYS A 56 8.41 16.07 -18.31
N VAL A 57 7.21 16.49 -18.75
CA VAL A 57 7.04 17.69 -19.60
C VAL A 57 6.78 18.98 -18.79
N GLU A 58 6.12 18.93 -17.63
CA GLU A 58 5.61 20.14 -16.94
C GLU A 58 6.68 20.99 -16.22
N ASN A 59 7.96 20.62 -16.25
CA ASN A 59 9.07 21.46 -15.75
C ASN A 59 10.30 21.46 -16.65
N SER A 60 10.07 21.40 -17.97
CA SER A 60 11.10 21.66 -18.99
C SER A 60 11.38 23.17 -19.11
N ALA A 61 11.74 23.84 -18.01
CA ALA A 61 12.47 25.08 -18.14
C ALA A 61 13.81 24.73 -18.78
N VAL A 62 13.92 25.03 -20.07
CA VAL A 62 15.14 24.95 -20.87
C VAL A 62 16.25 25.63 -20.09
N PHE A 63 17.21 24.87 -19.58
CA PHE A 63 18.43 25.43 -19.00
C PHE A 63 19.57 25.25 -19.98
N SER A 64 20.16 26.39 -20.31
CA SER A 64 21.37 26.53 -21.11
C SER A 64 22.47 25.64 -20.57
N ILE A 65 23.14 24.96 -21.50
CA ILE A 65 24.25 24.05 -21.27
C ILE A 65 25.52 24.87 -21.00
N GLU A 66 25.55 25.61 -19.89
CA GLU A 66 26.79 26.22 -19.39
C GLU A 66 27.01 25.79 -17.95
N GLY A 67 27.99 24.89 -17.77
CA GLY A 67 28.41 24.37 -16.45
C GLY A 67 27.79 23.02 -16.10
N LEU A 68 28.10 21.96 -16.87
CA LEU A 68 27.89 20.58 -16.42
C LEU A 68 28.85 20.28 -15.26
N SER A 69 28.41 20.56 -14.03
CA SER A 69 28.83 19.75 -12.91
C SER A 69 28.40 18.32 -13.21
N GLU A 70 29.35 17.38 -13.15
CA GLU A 70 29.13 15.94 -13.34
C GLU A 70 27.85 15.49 -12.62
N ILE A 71 26.90 14.88 -13.36
CA ILE A 71 25.66 14.36 -12.78
C ILE A 71 26.05 13.25 -11.79
N PRO A 72 25.72 13.38 -10.48
CA PRO A 72 26.06 12.37 -9.49
C PRO A 72 25.20 11.12 -9.72
N ILE A 73 25.74 10.18 -10.49
CA ILE A 73 25.04 8.94 -10.86
C ILE A 73 24.82 8.00 -9.67
N ASP A 74 25.68 8.10 -8.66
CA ASP A 74 25.67 7.27 -7.46
C ASP A 74 24.60 7.68 -6.44
N GLU A 75 24.17 8.94 -6.49
CA GLU A 75 23.05 9.47 -5.72
C GLU A 75 21.74 9.17 -6.45
N ILE A 76 20.89 8.34 -5.85
CA ILE A 76 19.59 7.95 -6.41
C ILE A 76 18.50 8.67 -5.65
N ILE A 77 17.60 9.35 -6.38
CA ILE A 77 16.47 10.09 -5.83
C ILE A 77 15.15 9.52 -6.31
N ASN A 78 14.11 9.66 -5.49
CA ASN A 78 12.73 9.36 -5.90
C ASN A 78 12.15 10.60 -6.59
N ILE A 79 11.67 10.39 -7.81
CA ILE A 79 10.91 11.35 -8.60
C ILE A 79 9.48 10.81 -8.70
N GLY A 80 8.53 11.53 -8.11
CA GLY A 80 7.12 11.14 -8.09
C GLY A 80 6.50 11.22 -6.69
N THR A 81 5.36 10.56 -6.52
CA THR A 81 4.59 10.59 -5.28
C THR A 81 5.14 9.56 -4.29
N LYS A 82 5.18 9.90 -2.99
CA LYS A 82 5.66 9.00 -1.93
C LYS A 82 4.55 8.29 -1.16
N VAL A 83 3.36 8.86 -1.08
CA VAL A 83 2.23 8.29 -0.34
C VAL A 83 0.94 8.67 -1.06
N TRP A 84 0.04 7.72 -1.24
CA TRP A 84 -1.29 8.01 -1.78
C TRP A 84 -2.34 7.03 -1.25
N THR A 85 -3.52 7.56 -0.98
CA THR A 85 -4.69 6.79 -0.55
C THR A 85 -5.33 6.12 -1.76
N LEU A 86 -5.50 4.81 -1.70
CA LEU A 86 -6.05 4.02 -2.79
C LEU A 86 -7.53 3.72 -2.56
N ILE A 87 -7.88 3.37 -1.32
CA ILE A 87 -9.24 2.99 -0.94
C ILE A 87 -9.57 3.71 0.36
N GLU A 88 -10.71 4.40 0.37
CA GLU A 88 -11.25 5.04 1.55
C GLU A 88 -12.72 4.64 1.70
N LYS A 89 -13.09 4.12 2.88
CA LYS A 89 -14.45 3.71 3.21
C LYS A 89 -15.07 2.78 2.15
N ASN A 90 -14.35 1.69 1.84
CA ASN A 90 -14.77 0.66 0.87
C ASN A 90 -14.83 1.11 -0.59
N ARG A 91 -14.34 2.31 -0.94
CA ARG A 91 -14.42 2.83 -2.30
C ARG A 91 -13.04 3.22 -2.82
N PRO A 92 -12.72 2.90 -4.08
CA PRO A 92 -11.55 3.45 -4.73
C PRO A 92 -11.58 4.98 -4.70
N VAL A 93 -10.46 5.60 -4.32
CA VAL A 93 -10.30 7.04 -4.41
C VAL A 93 -10.02 7.38 -5.87
N VAL A 94 -10.90 8.16 -6.51
CA VAL A 94 -10.89 8.43 -7.97
C VAL A 94 -9.56 9.07 -8.45
N SER A 95 -8.72 9.60 -7.56
CA SER A 95 -7.38 10.13 -7.90
C SER A 95 -6.22 9.12 -7.75
N SER A 96 -6.50 7.85 -7.48
CA SER A 96 -5.47 6.84 -7.19
C SER A 96 -4.73 6.33 -8.44
N GLN A 97 -5.16 6.74 -9.63
CA GLN A 97 -4.77 6.14 -10.91
C GLN A 97 -3.45 6.67 -11.50
N LEU A 98 -2.78 7.65 -10.86
CA LEU A 98 -1.62 8.35 -11.43
C LEU A 98 -0.40 8.44 -10.52
N ALA A 99 -0.47 7.88 -9.31
CA ALA A 99 0.64 7.99 -8.37
C ALA A 99 1.72 6.94 -8.67
N SER A 100 2.86 7.42 -9.14
CA SER A 100 4.05 6.61 -9.45
C SER A 100 5.29 7.21 -8.81
N ALA A 101 6.33 6.39 -8.71
CA ALA A 101 7.67 6.80 -8.30
C ALA A 101 8.72 6.23 -9.27
N SER A 102 9.78 6.99 -9.47
CA SER A 102 10.94 6.59 -10.27
C SER A 102 12.21 6.80 -9.44
N ALA A 103 13.08 5.80 -9.39
CA ALA A 103 14.36 5.87 -8.68
C ALA A 103 15.49 6.08 -9.70
N MET A 104 15.96 7.32 -9.82
CA MET A 104 16.82 7.81 -10.91
C MET A 104 18.02 8.59 -10.36
N PRO A 105 19.07 8.85 -11.17
CA PRO A 105 20.20 9.68 -10.74
C PRO A 105 19.73 11.07 -10.28
N ALA A 106 20.36 11.60 -9.25
CA ALA A 106 20.19 12.99 -8.88
C ALA A 106 20.58 13.91 -10.05
N GLY A 107 19.74 14.92 -10.31
CA GLY A 107 19.91 15.85 -11.44
C GLY A 107 19.14 15.47 -12.70
N ILE A 108 18.70 14.22 -12.85
CA ILE A 108 17.79 13.83 -13.92
C ILE A 108 16.35 14.16 -13.52
N LYS A 109 15.59 14.77 -14.43
CA LYS A 109 14.17 15.10 -14.20
C LYS A 109 13.20 14.17 -14.93
N CYS A 110 13.67 13.44 -15.94
CA CYS A 110 12.83 12.60 -16.78
C CYS A 110 13.52 11.29 -17.15
N TRP A 111 12.78 10.19 -17.01
CA TRP A 111 13.24 8.84 -17.35
C TRP A 111 13.53 8.65 -18.84
N GLN A 112 12.95 9.48 -19.73
CA GLN A 112 13.21 9.44 -21.18
C GLN A 112 14.64 9.85 -21.54
N THR A 113 15.38 10.48 -20.62
CA THR A 113 16.81 10.77 -20.80
C THR A 113 17.69 9.54 -20.56
N LEU A 114 17.12 8.47 -19.98
CA LEU A 114 17.77 7.18 -19.80
C LEU A 114 17.31 6.21 -20.88
N GLU A 115 18.17 5.25 -21.20
CA GLU A 115 17.96 4.25 -22.25
C GLU A 115 18.02 2.82 -21.69
N ASN A 116 17.79 1.81 -22.55
CA ASN A 116 17.86 0.38 -22.20
C ASN A 116 16.81 -0.10 -21.18
N TRP A 117 15.66 0.57 -21.13
CA TRP A 117 14.52 0.14 -20.32
C TRP A 117 14.00 -1.24 -20.74
N SER A 118 13.71 -2.07 -19.75
CA SER A 118 12.98 -3.32 -19.93
C SER A 118 11.47 -3.06 -20.02
N ALA A 119 10.76 -3.98 -20.69
CA ALA A 119 9.31 -4.00 -20.68
C ALA A 119 8.78 -4.01 -19.22
N PRO A 120 7.64 -3.35 -18.93
CA PRO A 120 7.06 -3.36 -17.60
C PRO A 120 6.81 -4.78 -17.10
N LYS A 121 7.10 -5.02 -15.82
CA LYS A 121 6.72 -6.24 -15.09
C LYS A 121 5.67 -5.89 -14.06
N ALA A 122 4.81 -6.87 -13.76
CA ALA A 122 3.81 -6.75 -12.72
C ALA A 122 3.81 -7.97 -11.80
N LYS A 123 3.49 -7.75 -10.52
CA LYS A 123 3.28 -8.81 -9.53
C LYS A 123 2.02 -8.52 -8.72
N SER A 124 1.12 -9.49 -8.67
CA SER A 124 -0.17 -9.40 -8.02
C SER A 124 -0.15 -10.06 -6.65
N TYR A 125 -0.82 -9.42 -5.69
CA TYR A 125 -0.99 -9.88 -4.32
C TYR A 125 -2.47 -9.81 -3.96
N ARG A 126 -3.09 -10.95 -3.66
CA ARG A 126 -4.50 -11.05 -3.29
C ARG A 126 -4.67 -11.60 -1.88
N TYR A 127 -5.46 -10.91 -1.08
CA TYR A 127 -5.78 -11.25 0.31
C TYR A 127 -7.27 -11.54 0.44
N SER A 128 -7.60 -12.69 1.01
CA SER A 128 -8.98 -13.06 1.33
C SER A 128 -9.15 -13.17 2.84
N TYR A 129 -10.17 -12.48 3.37
CA TYR A 129 -10.56 -12.56 4.78
C TYR A 129 -11.93 -13.20 4.88
N LYS A 130 -12.09 -14.11 5.87
CA LYS A 130 -13.36 -14.77 6.15
C LYS A 130 -13.83 -14.47 7.57
N ASN A 131 -15.14 -14.45 7.75
CA ASN A 131 -15.74 -14.46 9.09
C ASN A 131 -15.79 -15.88 9.67
N LEU A 132 -16.27 -16.01 10.91
CA LEU A 132 -16.34 -17.31 11.61
C LEU A 132 -17.31 -18.31 10.97
N PHE A 133 -18.18 -17.86 10.06
CA PHE A 133 -19.06 -18.72 9.26
C PHE A 133 -18.42 -19.19 7.95
N GLY A 134 -17.17 -18.80 7.68
CA GLY A 134 -16.43 -19.16 6.47
C GLY A 134 -16.82 -18.36 5.22
N VAL A 135 -17.62 -17.29 5.39
CA VAL A 135 -18.01 -16.38 4.31
C VAL A 135 -16.88 -15.37 4.09
N THR A 136 -16.48 -15.15 2.84
CA THR A 136 -15.52 -14.10 2.48
C THR A 136 -16.15 -12.74 2.73
N VAL A 137 -15.49 -11.93 3.56
CA VAL A 137 -15.94 -10.59 3.94
C VAL A 137 -15.11 -9.50 3.31
N ILE A 138 -13.85 -9.79 2.99
CA ILE A 138 -12.97 -8.90 2.22
C ILE A 138 -12.19 -9.74 1.22
N ASP A 139 -12.19 -9.27 -0.03
CA ASP A 139 -11.34 -9.76 -1.10
C ASP A 139 -10.61 -8.57 -1.72
N PHE A 140 -9.30 -8.51 -1.52
CA PHE A 140 -8.49 -7.36 -1.89
C PHE A 140 -7.30 -7.82 -2.72
N GLU A 141 -7.16 -7.29 -3.93
CA GLU A 141 -6.00 -7.49 -4.79
C GLU A 141 -5.34 -6.16 -5.11
N PHE A 142 -4.01 -6.14 -5.01
CA PHE A 142 -3.20 -5.05 -5.55
C PHE A 142 -2.05 -5.60 -6.39
N LYS A 143 -1.56 -4.75 -7.29
CA LYS A 143 -0.43 -5.03 -8.18
C LYS A 143 0.68 -4.03 -7.97
N VAL A 144 1.91 -4.54 -7.99
CA VAL A 144 3.12 -3.72 -8.09
C VAL A 144 3.59 -3.79 -9.54
N VAL A 145 3.65 -2.66 -10.21
CA VAL A 145 4.06 -2.54 -11.62
C VAL A 145 5.28 -1.66 -11.72
N TYR A 146 6.27 -2.03 -12.52
CA TYR A 146 7.53 -1.30 -12.63
C TYR A 146 8.26 -1.58 -13.95
N SER A 147 9.02 -0.58 -14.43
CA SER A 147 10.03 -0.74 -15.48
C SER A 147 11.43 -0.56 -14.88
N TYR A 148 12.39 -1.32 -15.39
CA TYR A 148 13.73 -1.42 -14.81
C TYR A 148 14.81 -1.43 -15.90
N GLY A 149 16.07 -1.34 -15.47
CA GLY A 149 17.24 -1.48 -16.36
C GLY A 149 17.66 -0.21 -17.08
N GLY A 150 17.00 0.92 -16.82
CA GLY A 150 17.35 2.22 -17.38
C GLY A 150 18.80 2.57 -17.07
N GLN A 151 19.49 3.16 -18.04
CA GLN A 151 20.90 3.52 -18.00
C GLN A 151 21.09 4.97 -18.41
N LEU A 152 22.01 5.67 -17.75
CA LEU A 152 22.50 6.98 -18.18
C LEU A 152 23.88 6.80 -18.78
N ASP A 153 24.06 7.08 -20.07
CA ASP A 153 25.31 6.90 -20.81
C ASP A 153 25.93 5.49 -20.62
N GLY A 154 25.08 4.45 -20.67
CA GLY A 154 25.48 3.06 -20.46
C GLY A 154 25.82 2.68 -19.01
N LYS A 155 25.60 3.58 -18.04
CA LYS A 155 25.89 3.35 -16.62
C LYS A 155 24.64 3.25 -15.76
N GLY A 156 24.78 2.42 -14.72
CA GLY A 156 23.77 2.24 -13.69
C GLY A 156 22.58 1.39 -14.12
N LYS A 157 21.68 1.13 -13.19
CA LYS A 157 20.40 0.45 -13.43
C LYS A 157 19.32 1.09 -12.59
N TYR A 158 18.43 1.81 -13.24
CA TYR A 158 17.41 2.64 -12.59
C TYR A 158 16.01 2.04 -12.72
N LEU A 159 15.08 2.60 -11.97
CA LEU A 159 13.66 2.21 -11.96
C LEU A 159 12.80 3.38 -12.41
N THR A 160 11.75 3.09 -13.16
CA THR A 160 10.75 4.07 -13.52
C THR A 160 9.35 3.49 -13.43
N ASN A 161 8.37 4.37 -13.18
CA ASN A 161 6.95 4.03 -13.12
C ASN A 161 6.64 2.91 -12.13
N VAL A 162 7.32 2.90 -10.99
CA VAL A 162 6.99 2.00 -9.88
C VAL A 162 5.66 2.45 -9.29
N GLN A 163 4.66 1.59 -9.42
CA GLN A 163 3.27 1.86 -9.05
C GLN A 163 2.73 0.73 -8.19
N VAL A 164 1.88 1.10 -7.25
CA VAL A 164 1.09 0.16 -6.45
C VAL A 164 -0.38 0.50 -6.67
N LEU A 165 -1.11 -0.43 -7.28
CA LEU A 165 -2.46 -0.20 -7.78
C LEU A 165 -3.43 -1.25 -7.22
N PRO A 166 -4.59 -0.87 -6.68
CA PRO A 166 -5.64 -1.82 -6.35
C PRO A 166 -6.28 -2.29 -7.65
N THR A 167 -6.42 -3.60 -7.84
CA THR A 167 -7.04 -4.20 -9.03
C THR A 167 -8.35 -4.88 -8.73
N HIS A 168 -8.59 -5.24 -7.47
CA HIS A 168 -9.85 -5.80 -7.03
C HIS A 168 -10.12 -5.43 -5.57
N VAL A 169 -11.36 -5.05 -5.27
CA VAL A 169 -11.79 -4.74 -3.91
C VAL A 169 -13.26 -5.12 -3.78
N GLU A 170 -13.53 -6.12 -2.95
CA GLU A 170 -14.88 -6.46 -2.51
C GLU A 170 -14.92 -6.46 -0.99
N VAL A 171 -15.94 -5.80 -0.43
CA VAL A 171 -16.12 -5.65 1.01
C VAL A 171 -17.58 -5.95 1.34
N ALA A 172 -17.80 -6.92 2.21
CA ALA A 172 -19.12 -7.27 2.72
C ALA A 172 -19.66 -6.18 3.66
N TRP A 173 -20.99 -6.17 3.83
CA TRP A 173 -21.65 -5.27 4.75
C TRP A 173 -21.14 -5.45 6.20
N GLY A 174 -21.06 -4.36 6.96
CA GLY A 174 -20.60 -4.35 8.35
C GLY A 174 -19.08 -4.18 8.52
N TYR A 175 -18.34 -4.14 7.41
CA TYR A 175 -16.90 -3.95 7.36
C TYR A 175 -16.54 -2.62 6.68
N THR A 176 -15.48 -1.99 7.17
CA THR A 176 -14.83 -0.84 6.52
C THR A 176 -13.39 -1.21 6.19
N PHE A 177 -13.00 -0.99 4.94
CA PHE A 177 -11.70 -1.27 4.39
C PHE A 177 -11.09 0.04 3.89
N ASN A 178 -9.85 0.28 4.27
CA ASN A 178 -9.04 1.39 3.77
C ASN A 178 -7.69 0.86 3.34
N ALA A 179 -7.11 1.41 2.28
CA ALA A 179 -5.78 1.02 1.81
C ALA A 179 -4.97 2.23 1.35
N VAL A 180 -3.69 2.24 1.70
CA VAL A 180 -2.72 3.29 1.41
C VAL A 180 -1.45 2.64 0.88
N ALA A 181 -0.95 3.17 -0.23
CA ALA A 181 0.37 2.82 -0.74
C ALA A 181 1.38 3.89 -0.32
N LYS A 182 2.57 3.43 0.07
CA LYS A 182 3.73 4.25 0.41
C LYS A 182 4.95 3.76 -0.33
N ILE A 183 5.79 4.67 -0.78
CA ILE A 183 7.10 4.41 -1.36
C ILE A 183 8.16 5.09 -0.50
N GLN A 184 9.16 4.31 -0.10
CA GLN A 184 10.28 4.78 0.71
C GLN A 184 11.32 5.52 -0.14
N ALA A 185 12.33 6.09 0.53
CA ALA A 185 13.47 6.63 -0.18
C ALA A 185 14.24 5.50 -0.90
N PRO A 186 14.72 5.72 -2.13
CA PRO A 186 15.50 4.73 -2.84
C PRO A 186 16.88 4.56 -2.20
N ILE A 187 17.47 3.40 -2.43
CA ILE A 187 18.83 3.07 -2.02
C ILE A 187 19.66 2.67 -3.23
N ASN A 188 20.98 2.85 -3.13
CA ASN A 188 21.92 2.35 -4.11
C ASN A 188 22.46 0.97 -3.65
N LEU A 189 22.05 -0.09 -4.35
CA LEU A 189 22.50 -1.47 -4.13
C LEU A 189 23.82 -1.78 -4.85
N GLY A 190 24.25 -0.90 -5.74
CA GLY A 190 25.47 -1.03 -6.54
C GLY A 190 26.66 -0.31 -5.91
N ASN A 191 27.50 0.27 -6.76
CA ASN A 191 28.62 1.13 -6.35
C ASN A 191 28.54 2.49 -7.05
N GLY A 192 29.47 3.39 -6.74
CA GLY A 192 29.44 4.76 -7.28
C GLY A 192 29.65 4.87 -8.80
N VAL A 193 30.20 3.83 -9.45
CA VAL A 193 30.43 3.81 -10.90
C VAL A 193 29.30 3.12 -11.64
N ASN A 194 28.75 2.06 -11.03
CA ASN A 194 27.66 1.25 -11.54
C ASN A 194 26.56 1.14 -10.47
N PRO A 195 25.78 2.22 -10.27
CA PRO A 195 24.73 2.27 -9.29
C PRO A 195 23.57 1.34 -9.66
N VAL A 196 22.88 0.79 -8.68
CA VAL A 196 21.69 -0.04 -8.90
C VAL A 196 20.60 0.45 -7.97
N ALA A 197 19.51 0.95 -8.53
CA ALA A 197 18.38 1.44 -7.74
C ALA A 197 17.70 0.30 -7.00
N GLY A 198 17.42 0.50 -5.72
CA GLY A 198 16.49 -0.29 -4.93
C GLY A 198 15.37 0.60 -4.43
N LEU A 199 14.13 0.16 -4.52
CA LEU A 199 12.97 0.92 -4.07
C LEU A 199 12.01 0.01 -3.31
N GLU A 200 11.69 0.41 -2.08
CA GLU A 200 10.67 -0.25 -1.27
C GLU A 200 9.33 0.45 -1.44
N SER A 201 8.32 -0.33 -1.81
CA SER A 201 6.92 0.05 -1.80
C SER A 201 6.21 -0.74 -0.69
N GLN A 202 5.19 -0.14 -0.09
CA GLN A 202 4.48 -0.70 1.04
C GLN A 202 2.99 -0.45 0.86
N MET A 203 2.22 -1.53 0.74
CA MET A 203 0.76 -1.48 0.77
C MET A 203 0.30 -1.70 2.22
N THR A 204 -0.42 -0.75 2.79
CA THR A 204 -0.98 -0.86 4.15
C THR A 204 -2.49 -0.76 4.07
N TRP A 205 -3.21 -1.62 4.80
CA TRP A 205 -4.66 -1.57 4.84
C TRP A 205 -5.21 -1.81 6.24
N THR A 206 -6.38 -1.24 6.48
CA THR A 206 -7.14 -1.46 7.71
C THR A 206 -8.45 -2.18 7.40
N ILE A 207 -8.87 -3.02 8.35
CA ILE A 207 -10.18 -3.63 8.38
C ILE A 207 -10.84 -3.27 9.70
N ASP A 208 -11.94 -2.56 9.63
CA ASP A 208 -12.69 -2.07 10.77
C ASP A 208 -14.09 -2.69 10.78
N THR A 209 -14.50 -3.21 11.93
CA THR A 209 -15.90 -3.53 12.26
C THR A 209 -16.27 -2.80 13.55
N VAL A 210 -17.51 -2.96 14.01
CA VAL A 210 -17.95 -2.37 15.29
C VAL A 210 -17.21 -2.95 16.51
N VAL A 211 -16.56 -4.10 16.39
CA VAL A 211 -15.91 -4.83 17.50
C VAL A 211 -14.42 -5.07 17.31
N LYS A 212 -13.90 -4.93 16.08
CA LYS A 212 -12.52 -5.29 15.75
C LYS A 212 -11.90 -4.31 14.79
N HIS A 213 -10.64 -3.98 15.05
CA HIS A 213 -9.75 -3.28 14.14
C HIS A 213 -8.58 -4.20 13.82
N LEU A 214 -8.23 -4.30 12.54
CA LEU A 214 -7.01 -4.95 12.07
C LEU A 214 -6.24 -3.95 11.20
N ASP A 215 -4.93 -3.87 11.43
CA ASP A 215 -3.98 -3.19 10.57
C ASP A 215 -3.01 -4.23 10.01
N GLN A 216 -2.74 -4.18 8.71
CA GLN A 216 -1.82 -5.05 8.00
C GLN A 216 -1.02 -4.26 6.98
N SER A 217 0.21 -4.74 6.74
CA SER A 217 1.09 -4.12 5.77
C SER A 217 1.88 -5.15 4.99
N GLN A 218 2.03 -4.92 3.70
CA GLN A 218 2.84 -5.71 2.80
C GLN A 218 3.93 -4.84 2.16
N PRO A 219 5.18 -4.92 2.67
CA PRO A 219 6.33 -4.36 1.98
C PRO A 219 6.72 -5.22 0.76
N VAL A 220 7.11 -4.54 -0.32
CA VAL A 220 7.57 -5.11 -1.58
C VAL A 220 8.75 -4.29 -2.07
N PHE A 221 9.88 -4.95 -2.26
CA PHE A 221 11.13 -4.35 -2.71
C PHE A 221 11.38 -4.68 -4.17
N VAL A 222 11.68 -3.66 -4.99
CA VAL A 222 12.02 -3.80 -6.41
C VAL A 222 13.43 -3.26 -6.68
N THR A 223 14.16 -3.91 -7.60
CA THR A 223 15.54 -3.51 -7.95
C THR A 223 15.64 -3.10 -9.41
N GLY A 224 16.62 -2.25 -9.73
CA GLY A 224 16.95 -1.86 -11.11
C GLY A 224 17.42 -3.02 -11.98
N ASN A 225 17.74 -4.19 -11.40
CA ASN A 225 17.97 -5.44 -12.12
C ASN A 225 16.66 -6.14 -12.57
N GLY A 226 15.51 -5.69 -12.07
CA GLY A 226 14.21 -6.28 -12.37
C GLY A 226 13.81 -7.41 -11.44
N GLU A 227 14.42 -7.50 -10.27
CA GLU A 227 14.04 -8.42 -9.20
C GLU A 227 12.97 -7.75 -8.32
N ILE A 228 12.01 -8.56 -7.87
CA ILE A 228 10.96 -8.15 -6.95
C ILE A 228 10.88 -9.15 -5.80
N THR A 229 10.88 -8.67 -4.56
CA THR A 229 10.87 -9.51 -3.37
C THR A 229 9.93 -8.93 -2.32
N THR A 230 9.20 -9.81 -1.66
CA THR A 230 8.36 -9.50 -0.52
C THR A 230 9.22 -9.57 0.75
N LEU A 231 9.17 -8.55 1.62
CA LEU A 231 9.97 -8.48 2.85
C LEU A 231 9.23 -9.07 4.07
#